data_AF-A0A3M1ENA9-F1
#
_entry.id   AF-A0A3M1ENA9-F1
#
_cell.length_a   1.000
_cell.length_b   1.000
_cell.length_c   1.000
_cell.angle_alpha   90.00
_cell.angle_beta   90.00
_cell.angle_gamma   90.00
#
_symmetry.space_group_name_H-M   'P 1'
#
loop_
_entity.id
_entity.type
_entity.pdbx_description
1 polymer ?
#
loop_
_entity_poly.entity_id
_entity_poly.type
_entity_poly.pdbx_seq_one_letter_code
_entity_poly.pdbx_strand_id
1 'polypeptide(L)'
;MKVRTNQALIASRQRLGRWTAFSGLFVLVGGFIVSFRATTPALIGVTYVALIVGMILSSIGVYLTDKWVQEPRADQALQNAMKGFDDKYCLYNYMLPAEHVLVSPYGVTVLTVRRHGDTVRYINGRWKHEQGLLKRLQSLSRERLGDPVQQLERETAAMESLLEQELPGADIPINGAIVFTNPNVELHVDGAPADVLHVKKLKSYIRRANKRAERISDELLTELIDVLDRG
;
A
#
# COMPACT_ATOMS: atom_id res chain seq x y z
N MET A 1 -3.40 13.76 -17.45
CA MET A 1 -3.63 13.39 -16.04
C MET A 1 -2.60 14.07 -15.14
N LYS A 2 -3.07 14.72 -14.08
CA LYS A 2 -2.20 15.32 -13.06
C LYS A 2 -1.86 14.29 -11.98
N VAL A 3 -0.64 14.35 -11.45
CA VAL A 3 -0.18 13.46 -10.38
C VAL A 3 0.39 14.30 -9.26
N ARG A 4 -0.17 14.13 -8.06
CA ARG A 4 0.22 14.82 -6.83
C ARG A 4 0.72 13.76 -5.87
N THR A 5 2.00 13.80 -5.54
CA THR A 5 2.66 12.79 -4.73
C THR A 5 3.45 13.45 -3.63
N ASN A 6 3.27 13.00 -2.38
CA ASN A 6 4.05 13.49 -1.26
C ASN A 6 5.49 12.94 -1.30
N GLN A 7 6.36 13.62 -2.07
CA GLN A 7 7.76 13.23 -2.21
C GLN A 7 8.54 13.34 -0.90
N ALA A 8 8.19 14.28 -0.02
CA ALA A 8 8.85 14.46 1.26
C ALA A 8 8.61 13.27 2.21
N LEU A 9 7.36 12.80 2.29
CA LEU A 9 7.02 11.59 3.04
C LEU A 9 7.74 10.38 2.49
N ILE A 10 7.73 10.18 1.17
CA ILE A 10 8.43 9.05 0.54
C ILE A 10 9.92 9.10 0.84
N ALA A 11 10.57 10.25 0.64
CA ALA A 11 12.01 10.40 0.89
C ALA A 11 12.38 10.14 2.36
N SER A 12 11.57 10.64 3.30
CA SER A 12 11.75 10.40 4.74
C SER A 12 11.63 8.91 5.08
N ARG A 13 10.57 8.25 4.60
CA ARG A 13 10.33 6.82 4.85
C ARG A 13 11.35 5.92 4.18
N GLN A 14 11.83 6.29 2.98
CA GLN A 14 12.92 5.59 2.30
C GLN A 14 14.25 5.67 3.07
N ARG A 15 14.55 6.82 3.68
CA ARG A 15 15.74 6.96 4.55
C ARG A 15 15.56 6.08 5.77
N LEU A 16 14.42 6.19 6.46
CA LEU A 16 14.13 5.38 7.64
C LEU A 16 14.27 3.87 7.34
N GLY A 17 13.64 3.37 6.27
CA GLY A 17 13.73 1.96 5.89
C GLY A 17 15.16 1.49 5.66
N ARG A 18 15.97 2.27 4.92
CA ARG A 18 17.39 1.97 4.69
C ARG A 18 18.18 1.93 6.00
N TRP A 19 18.07 2.96 6.82
CA TRP A 19 18.81 3.05 8.09
C TRP A 19 18.38 1.95 9.08
N THR A 20 17.08 1.68 9.22
CA THR A 20 16.58 0.62 10.10
C THR A 20 17.05 -0.77 9.66
N ALA A 21 17.04 -1.06 8.35
CA ALA A 21 17.55 -2.31 7.81
C ALA A 21 19.06 -2.50 8.10
N PHE A 22 19.87 -1.46 7.85
CA PHE A 22 21.30 -1.49 8.14
C PHE A 22 21.57 -1.63 9.64
N SER A 23 20.89 -0.85 10.49
CA SER A 23 21.05 -0.92 11.94
C SER A 23 20.68 -2.30 12.49
N GLY A 24 19.58 -2.90 12.04
CA GLY A 24 19.20 -4.26 12.41
C GLY A 24 20.25 -5.29 12.00
N LEU A 25 20.81 -5.15 10.79
CA LEU A 25 21.89 -6.02 10.30
C LEU A 25 23.17 -5.86 11.15
N PHE A 26 23.58 -4.64 11.47
CA PHE A 26 24.76 -4.40 12.30
C PHE A 26 24.59 -4.98 13.71
N VAL A 27 23.41 -4.85 14.31
CA VAL A 27 23.10 -5.43 15.62
C VAL A 27 23.14 -6.96 15.55
N LEU A 28 22.59 -7.58 14.51
CA LEU A 28 22.66 -9.04 14.31
C LEU A 28 24.09 -9.54 14.15
N VAL A 29 24.88 -8.90 13.26
CA VAL A 29 26.28 -9.27 13.00
C VAL A 29 27.13 -9.05 14.25
N GLY A 30 26.95 -7.93 14.95
CA GLY A 30 27.65 -7.64 16.20
C GLY A 30 27.32 -8.65 17.30
N GLY A 31 26.03 -8.95 17.50
CA GLY A 31 25.58 -9.97 18.46
C GLY A 31 26.13 -11.35 18.13
N PHE A 32 26.14 -11.73 16.85
CA PHE A 32 26.70 -13.00 16.38
C PHE A 32 28.22 -13.09 16.62
N ILE A 33 28.98 -12.03 16.35
CA ILE A 33 30.44 -12.01 16.61
C ILE A 33 30.72 -12.14 18.11
N VAL A 34 29.96 -11.42 18.95
CA VAL A 34 30.10 -11.50 20.41
C VAL A 34 29.74 -12.90 20.93
N SER A 35 28.82 -13.60 20.26
CA SER A 35 28.44 -14.97 20.60
C SER A 35 29.63 -15.94 20.64
N PHE A 36 30.63 -15.77 19.76
CA PHE A 36 31.82 -16.63 19.75
C PHE A 36 32.77 -16.39 20.92
N ARG A 37 32.65 -15.24 21.61
CA ARG A 37 33.45 -14.86 22.78
C ARG A 37 32.66 -14.89 24.09
N ALA A 38 31.38 -15.24 24.04
CA ALA A 38 30.49 -15.23 25.19
C ALA A 38 30.71 -16.50 26.05
N THR A 39 31.63 -16.42 27.00
CA THR A 39 31.95 -17.54 27.92
C THR A 39 31.19 -17.44 29.25
N THR A 40 30.68 -16.26 29.62
CA THR A 40 29.92 -16.05 30.87
C THR A 40 28.40 -16.10 30.63
N PRO A 41 27.61 -16.64 31.59
CA PRO A 41 26.15 -16.70 31.46
C PRO A 41 25.48 -15.34 31.18
N ALA A 42 26.03 -14.26 31.75
CA ALA A 42 25.54 -12.90 31.52
C ALA A 42 25.76 -12.43 30.07
N LEU A 43 26.94 -12.70 29.48
CA LEU A 43 27.23 -12.36 28.08
C LEU A 43 26.36 -13.16 27.11
N ILE A 44 26.11 -14.44 27.41
CA ILE A 44 25.21 -15.30 26.62
C ILE A 44 23.79 -14.70 26.60
N GLY A 45 23.28 -14.24 27.75
CA GLY A 45 21.98 -13.58 27.84
C GLY A 45 21.90 -12.30 27.00
N VAL A 46 22.94 -11.46 27.04
CA VAL A 46 23.03 -10.23 26.22
C VAL A 46 23.03 -10.55 24.73
N THR A 47 23.76 -11.59 24.31
CA THR A 47 23.77 -12.04 22.91
C THR A 47 22.37 -12.47 22.45
N TYR A 48 21.63 -13.25 23.23
CA TYR A 48 20.28 -13.65 22.84
C TYR A 48 19.32 -12.46 22.71
N VAL A 49 19.37 -11.52 23.65
CA VAL A 49 18.56 -10.29 23.57
C VAL A 49 18.93 -9.49 22.33
N ALA A 50 20.23 -9.32 22.06
CA ALA A 50 20.72 -8.60 20.87
C ALA A 50 20.26 -9.27 19.56
N LEU A 51 20.27 -10.61 19.49
CA LEU A 51 19.79 -11.34 18.32
C LEU A 51 18.28 -11.15 18.10
N ILE A 52 17.47 -11.20 19.16
CA ILE A 52 16.02 -10.97 19.07
C ILE A 52 15.74 -9.54 18.61
N VAL A 53 16.37 -8.54 19.24
CA VAL A 53 16.20 -7.12 18.89
C VAL A 53 16.66 -6.86 17.45
N GLY A 54 17.81 -7.42 17.07
CA GLY A 54 18.34 -7.33 15.72
C GLY A 54 17.40 -7.94 14.68
N MET A 55 16.78 -9.09 14.99
CA MET A 55 15.79 -9.74 14.11
C MET A 55 14.53 -8.89 13.92
N ILE A 56 14.02 -8.28 15.00
CA ILE A 56 12.84 -7.39 14.94
C ILE A 56 13.17 -6.16 14.10
N LEU A 57 14.29 -5.48 14.37
CA LEU A 57 14.72 -4.31 13.62
C LEU A 57 14.94 -4.63 12.14
N SER A 58 15.58 -5.75 11.84
CA SER A 58 15.78 -6.22 10.46
C SER A 58 14.45 -6.47 9.76
N SER A 59 13.50 -7.12 10.42
CA SER A 59 12.17 -7.39 9.87
C SER A 59 11.39 -6.10 9.57
N ILE A 60 11.43 -5.12 10.48
CA ILE A 60 10.82 -3.79 10.25
C ILE A 60 11.52 -3.08 9.07
N GLY A 61 12.86 -3.17 9.00
CA GLY A 61 13.64 -2.58 7.91
C GLY A 61 13.31 -3.17 6.55
N VAL A 62 13.12 -4.49 6.47
CA VAL A 62 12.68 -5.19 5.25
C VAL A 62 11.28 -4.72 4.85
N TYR A 63 10.33 -4.67 5.78
CA TYR A 63 8.98 -4.17 5.51
C TYR A 63 8.98 -2.75 4.94
N LEU A 64 9.72 -1.84 5.57
CA LEU A 64 9.82 -0.45 5.10
C LEU A 64 10.51 -0.36 3.73
N THR A 65 11.48 -1.22 3.46
CA THR A 65 12.20 -1.26 2.18
C THR A 65 11.31 -1.79 1.06
N ASP A 66 10.55 -2.86 1.30
CA ASP A 66 9.59 -3.43 0.35
C ASP A 66 8.49 -2.41 -0.01
N LYS A 67 7.99 -1.66 0.97
CA LYS A 67 6.97 -0.63 0.75
C LYS A 67 7.50 0.63 0.06
N TRP A 68 8.62 1.18 0.53
CA TRP A 68 9.06 2.54 0.14
C TRP A 68 10.22 2.58 -0.85
N VAL A 69 11.04 1.54 -0.93
CA VAL A 69 12.31 1.55 -1.69
C VAL A 69 12.22 0.69 -2.95
N GLN A 70 11.56 -0.47 -2.88
CA GLN A 70 11.55 -1.42 -3.98
C GLN A 70 10.74 -0.89 -5.18
N GLU A 71 11.33 -0.87 -6.37
CA GLU A 71 10.64 -0.45 -7.61
C GLU A 71 10.07 -1.65 -8.40
N PRO A 72 8.98 -1.48 -9.17
CA PRO A 72 8.13 -0.29 -9.23
C PRO A 72 7.32 -0.12 -7.93
N ARG A 73 7.36 1.08 -7.37
CA ARG A 73 6.58 1.44 -6.17
C ARG A 73 5.09 1.53 -6.52
N ALA A 74 4.21 1.52 -5.51
CA ALA A 74 2.76 1.58 -5.71
C ALA A 74 2.34 2.82 -6.53
N ASP A 75 2.86 4.01 -6.18
CA ASP A 75 2.63 5.27 -6.89
C ASP A 75 3.05 5.19 -8.36
N GLN A 76 4.25 4.66 -8.63
CA GLN A 76 4.78 4.51 -9.98
C GLN A 76 3.98 3.48 -10.80
N ALA A 77 3.57 2.37 -10.18
CA ALA A 77 2.78 1.32 -10.83
C ALA A 77 1.39 1.83 -11.23
N LEU A 78 0.72 2.57 -10.34
CA LEU A 78 -0.56 3.21 -10.62
C LEU A 78 -0.43 4.26 -11.73
N GLN A 79 0.54 5.17 -11.62
CA GLN A 79 0.78 6.20 -12.62
C GLN A 79 1.03 5.59 -14.01
N ASN A 80 1.85 4.55 -14.09
CA ASN A 80 2.13 3.85 -15.35
C ASN A 80 0.88 3.18 -15.93
N ALA A 81 0.06 2.54 -15.10
CA ALA A 81 -1.18 1.90 -15.55
C ALA A 81 -2.24 2.90 -16.03
N MET A 82 -2.22 4.11 -15.51
CA MET A 82 -3.14 5.19 -15.84
C MET A 82 -2.59 6.17 -16.89
N LYS A 83 -1.48 5.86 -17.55
CA LYS A 83 -1.01 6.65 -18.70
C LYS A 83 -2.10 6.72 -19.79
N GLY A 84 -2.33 7.91 -20.32
CA GLY A 84 -3.34 8.19 -21.36
C GLY A 84 -4.75 8.45 -20.83
N PHE A 85 -4.91 8.75 -19.54
CA PHE A 85 -6.07 9.50 -19.06
C PHE A 85 -5.86 11.01 -19.29
N ASP A 86 -6.96 11.72 -19.54
CA ASP A 86 -6.97 13.16 -19.80
C ASP A 86 -6.59 13.98 -18.55
N ASP A 87 -6.56 15.30 -18.68
CA ASP A 87 -6.14 16.22 -17.62
C ASP A 87 -7.21 16.49 -16.55
N LYS A 88 -8.40 15.90 -16.70
CA LYS A 88 -9.45 15.95 -15.68
C LYS A 88 -9.25 14.92 -14.56
N TYR A 89 -8.34 13.97 -14.76
CA TYR A 89 -7.96 13.00 -13.73
C TYR A 89 -6.80 13.54 -12.90
N CYS A 90 -6.94 13.44 -11.58
CA CYS A 90 -5.89 13.77 -10.61
C CYS A 90 -5.63 12.55 -9.72
N LEU A 91 -4.39 12.04 -9.74
CA LEU A 91 -3.95 10.98 -8.84
C LEU A 91 -3.22 11.58 -7.65
N TYR A 92 -3.73 11.38 -6.45
CA TYR A 92 -3.10 11.72 -5.18
C TYR A 92 -2.42 10.48 -4.59
N ASN A 93 -1.14 10.60 -4.25
CA ASN A 93 -0.36 9.55 -3.61
C ASN A 93 0.23 10.06 -2.29
N TYR A 94 -0.18 9.43 -1.20
CA TYR A 94 0.27 9.69 0.18
C TYR A 94 0.08 11.14 0.64
N MET A 95 -0.96 11.81 0.15
CA MET A 95 -1.34 13.18 0.54
C MET A 95 -2.64 13.21 1.34
N LEU A 96 -3.54 12.26 1.08
CA LEU A 96 -4.88 12.21 1.66
C LEU A 96 -4.96 11.11 2.73
N PRO A 97 -6.07 11.02 3.50
CA PRO A 97 -6.26 9.96 4.50
C PRO A 97 -6.11 8.54 3.92
N ALA A 98 -6.47 8.35 2.65
CA ALA A 98 -6.18 7.14 1.90
C ALA A 98 -4.83 7.24 1.15
N GLU A 99 -4.08 6.13 1.10
CA GLU A 99 -2.73 6.12 0.51
C GLU A 99 -2.72 6.51 -0.97
N HIS A 100 -3.74 6.08 -1.73
CA HIS A 100 -3.88 6.42 -3.14
C HIS A 100 -5.33 6.75 -3.47
N VAL A 101 -5.54 7.91 -4.07
CA VAL A 101 -6.87 8.41 -4.43
C VAL A 101 -6.84 8.94 -5.85
N LEU A 102 -7.75 8.46 -6.69
CA LEU A 102 -7.98 9.00 -8.02
C LEU A 102 -9.24 9.86 -8.02
N VAL A 103 -9.07 11.14 -8.30
CA VAL A 103 -10.18 12.08 -8.51
C VAL A 103 -10.45 12.19 -10.00
N SER A 104 -11.72 12.15 -10.38
CA SER A 104 -12.17 12.25 -11.76
C SER A 104 -13.51 12.98 -11.85
N PRO A 105 -13.98 13.33 -13.07
CA PRO A 105 -15.34 13.85 -13.27
C PRO A 105 -16.48 12.91 -12.86
N TYR A 106 -16.16 11.67 -12.45
CA TYR A 106 -17.13 10.65 -12.03
C TYR A 106 -17.05 10.36 -10.54
N GLY A 107 -16.39 11.24 -9.77
CA GLY A 107 -16.17 11.11 -8.34
C GLY A 107 -14.76 10.65 -7.97
N VAL A 108 -14.66 10.08 -6.78
CA VAL A 108 -13.40 9.70 -6.11
C VAL A 108 -13.27 8.18 -6.12
N THR A 109 -12.08 7.68 -6.44
CA THR A 109 -11.76 6.25 -6.36
C THR A 109 -10.58 6.03 -5.41
N VAL A 110 -10.83 5.34 -4.31
CA VAL A 110 -9.81 4.90 -3.34
C VAL A 110 -9.16 3.62 -3.85
N LEU A 111 -7.82 3.61 -3.88
CA LEU A 111 -7.03 2.52 -4.44
C LEU A 111 -6.09 1.92 -3.38
N THR A 112 -6.49 0.81 -2.78
CA THR A 112 -5.60 0.08 -1.85
C THR A 112 -4.66 -0.81 -2.67
N VAL A 113 -3.37 -0.48 -2.68
CA VAL A 113 -2.38 -1.16 -3.54
C VAL A 113 -1.62 -2.23 -2.77
N ARG A 114 -1.49 -3.42 -3.37
CA ARG A 114 -0.74 -4.55 -2.82
C ARG A 114 0.30 -5.07 -3.81
N ARG A 115 1.50 -5.37 -3.30
CA ARG A 115 2.63 -5.90 -4.11
C ARG A 115 2.90 -7.40 -3.89
N HIS A 116 2.04 -8.08 -3.14
CA HIS A 116 2.24 -9.50 -2.86
C HIS A 116 2.30 -10.30 -4.17
N GLY A 117 3.32 -11.14 -4.29
CA GLY A 117 3.40 -12.16 -5.32
C GLY A 117 2.83 -13.47 -4.79
N ASP A 118 2.55 -14.39 -5.71
CA ASP A 118 1.89 -15.68 -5.53
C ASP A 118 0.34 -15.64 -5.57
N THR A 119 -0.28 -16.80 -5.39
CA THR A 119 -1.72 -17.03 -5.54
C THR A 119 -2.50 -16.49 -4.34
N VAL A 120 -3.32 -15.47 -4.59
CA VAL A 120 -4.22 -14.85 -3.62
C VAL A 120 -5.62 -15.43 -3.82
N ARG A 121 -6.14 -16.09 -2.78
CA ARG A 121 -7.49 -16.66 -2.77
C ARG A 121 -8.36 -15.97 -1.72
N TYR A 122 -9.61 -15.68 -2.08
CA TYR A 122 -10.65 -15.33 -1.12
C TYR A 122 -11.57 -16.55 -0.94
N ILE A 123 -11.54 -17.20 0.23
CA ILE A 123 -12.32 -18.42 0.50
C ILE A 123 -13.03 -18.25 1.85
N ASN A 124 -14.36 -18.37 1.86
CA ASN A 124 -15.20 -18.34 3.07
C ASN A 124 -14.95 -17.09 3.94
N GLY A 125 -14.90 -15.91 3.31
CA GLY A 125 -14.72 -14.65 4.04
C GLY A 125 -13.27 -14.38 4.51
N ARG A 126 -12.30 -15.23 4.15
CA ARG A 126 -10.90 -15.08 4.59
C ARG A 126 -9.94 -15.06 3.40
N TRP A 127 -8.97 -14.15 3.50
CA TRP A 127 -7.83 -14.09 2.60
C TRP A 127 -6.86 -15.23 2.91
N LYS A 128 -6.61 -16.09 1.92
CA LYS A 128 -5.62 -17.15 1.98
C LYS A 128 -4.55 -16.91 0.93
N HIS A 129 -3.32 -17.14 1.36
CA HIS A 129 -2.15 -17.05 0.50
C HIS A 129 -1.50 -18.43 0.40
N GLU A 130 -1.44 -18.99 -0.80
CA GLU A 130 -0.78 -20.28 -1.03
C GLU A 130 0.70 -20.06 -1.32
N GLN A 131 1.53 -20.24 -0.29
CA GLN A 131 2.98 -20.31 -0.44
C GLN A 131 3.44 -21.76 -0.35
N GLY A 132 4.28 -22.21 -1.29
CA GLY A 132 4.96 -23.49 -1.20
C GLY A 132 5.79 -23.60 0.09
N LEU A 133 5.95 -24.81 0.62
CA LEU A 133 6.64 -25.12 1.89
C LEU A 133 8.02 -24.42 2.02
N LEU A 134 8.83 -24.41 0.96
CA LEU A 134 10.13 -23.71 0.93
C LEU A 134 10.00 -22.18 1.06
N LYS A 135 9.00 -21.57 0.40
CA LYS A 135 8.77 -20.12 0.48
C LYS A 135 8.23 -19.70 1.83
N ARG A 136 7.44 -20.56 2.49
CA ARG A 136 6.91 -20.33 3.86
C ARG A 136 8.01 -20.34 4.93
N LEU A 137 9.05 -21.15 4.75
CA LEU A 137 10.26 -21.12 5.58
C LEU A 137 11.08 -19.84 5.35
N GLN A 138 11.13 -19.34 4.11
CA GLN A 138 11.76 -18.05 3.77
C GLN A 138 10.89 -16.83 4.15
N SER A 139 9.59 -17.02 4.40
CA SER A 139 8.63 -15.93 4.66
C SER A 139 8.48 -15.55 6.12
N LEU A 140 9.31 -16.07 7.03
CA LEU A 140 9.28 -15.68 8.46
C LEU A 140 9.45 -14.16 8.67
N SER A 141 9.97 -13.44 7.66
CA SER A 141 10.14 -11.98 7.66
C SER A 141 9.24 -11.24 6.63
N ARG A 142 8.46 -11.96 5.80
CA ARG A 142 7.60 -11.32 4.79
C ARG A 142 6.22 -11.06 5.35
N GLU A 143 5.73 -9.86 5.09
CA GLU A 143 4.44 -9.35 5.54
C GLU A 143 3.29 -10.33 5.22
N ARG A 144 2.43 -10.60 6.21
CA ARG A 144 1.16 -11.27 5.97
C ARG A 144 0.33 -10.32 5.11
N LEU A 145 -0.34 -10.81 4.06
CA LEU A 145 -1.19 -10.02 3.14
C LEU A 145 -2.15 -9.02 3.82
N GLY A 146 -2.41 -9.21 5.11
CA GLY A 146 -3.35 -8.44 5.90
C GLY A 146 -4.77 -8.75 5.48
N ASP A 147 -5.68 -7.84 5.80
CA ASP A 147 -7.01 -7.81 5.22
C ASP A 147 -7.12 -6.57 4.32
N PRO A 148 -6.91 -6.73 3.00
CA PRO A 148 -7.00 -5.61 2.06
C PRO A 148 -8.41 -5.03 1.95
N VAL A 149 -9.46 -5.80 2.29
CA VAL A 149 -10.84 -5.30 2.32
C VAL A 149 -11.01 -4.37 3.50
N GLN A 150 -10.61 -4.81 4.69
CA GLN A 150 -10.68 -3.98 5.88
C GLN A 150 -9.85 -2.70 5.74
N GLN A 151 -8.69 -2.76 5.06
CA GLN A 151 -7.93 -1.55 4.76
C GLN A 151 -8.68 -0.63 3.81
N LEU A 152 -9.25 -1.17 2.72
CA LEU A 152 -10.04 -0.37 1.78
C LEU A 152 -11.24 0.28 2.47
N GLU A 153 -11.99 -0.45 3.30
CA GLU A 153 -13.12 0.09 4.05
C GLU A 153 -12.71 1.25 4.96
N ARG A 154 -11.57 1.13 5.65
CA ARG A 154 -11.04 2.21 6.49
C ARG A 154 -10.60 3.43 5.68
N GLU A 155 -9.92 3.20 4.57
CA GLU A 155 -9.46 4.27 3.68
C GLU A 155 -10.65 5.00 3.03
N THR A 156 -11.67 4.27 2.60
CA THR A 156 -12.93 4.82 2.07
C THR A 156 -13.68 5.61 3.13
N ALA A 157 -13.89 5.06 4.33
CA ALA A 157 -14.57 5.78 5.41
C ALA A 157 -13.83 7.06 5.84
N ALA A 158 -12.49 7.04 5.84
CA ALA A 158 -11.69 8.23 6.12
C ALA A 158 -11.84 9.30 5.02
N MET A 159 -11.97 8.87 3.76
CA MET A 159 -12.26 9.78 2.65
C MET A 159 -13.67 10.33 2.70
N GLU A 160 -14.67 9.52 3.04
CA GLU A 160 -16.06 9.96 3.26
C GLU A 160 -16.10 11.06 4.32
N SER A 161 -15.49 10.81 5.49
CA SER A 161 -15.43 11.79 6.57
C SER A 161 -14.72 13.09 6.16
N LEU A 162 -13.66 13.02 5.33
CA LEU A 162 -12.98 14.21 4.82
C LEU A 162 -13.89 15.02 3.89
N LEU A 163 -14.59 14.35 2.97
CA LEU A 163 -15.47 15.03 2.02
C LEU A 163 -16.71 15.61 2.72
N GLU A 164 -17.28 14.92 3.70
CA GLU A 164 -18.39 15.45 4.50
C GLU A 164 -17.99 16.70 5.29
N GLN A 165 -16.74 16.76 5.78
CA GLN A 165 -16.22 17.90 6.52
C GLN A 165 -15.94 19.10 5.62
N GLU A 166 -15.28 18.90 4.49
CA GLU A 166 -14.80 19.98 3.63
C GLU A 166 -15.83 20.41 2.55
N LEU A 167 -16.71 19.49 2.13
CA LEU A 167 -17.74 19.72 1.10
C LEU A 167 -19.11 19.20 1.57
N PRO A 168 -19.67 19.79 2.63
CA PRO A 168 -20.93 19.32 3.21
C PRO A 168 -22.08 19.44 2.19
N GLY A 169 -22.80 18.33 1.99
CA GLY A 169 -23.96 18.27 1.09
C GLY A 169 -23.64 18.06 -0.39
N ALA A 170 -22.36 17.91 -0.76
CA ALA A 170 -21.99 17.52 -2.11
C ALA A 170 -22.18 16.01 -2.31
N ASP A 171 -22.95 15.62 -3.33
CA ASP A 171 -23.10 14.20 -3.70
C ASP A 171 -21.94 13.77 -4.60
N ILE A 172 -20.86 13.30 -3.99
CA ILE A 172 -19.64 12.85 -4.68
C ILE A 172 -19.55 11.33 -4.57
N PRO A 173 -19.67 10.58 -5.68
CA PRO A 173 -19.53 9.13 -5.66
C PRO A 173 -18.12 8.72 -5.19
N ILE A 174 -18.04 7.87 -4.17
CA ILE A 174 -16.79 7.24 -3.74
C ILE A 174 -16.81 5.76 -4.08
N ASN A 175 -15.81 5.33 -4.85
CA ASN A 175 -15.60 3.93 -5.20
C ASN A 175 -14.30 3.42 -4.57
N GLY A 176 -14.20 2.13 -4.33
CA GLY A 176 -13.01 1.50 -3.76
C GLY A 176 -12.55 0.31 -4.58
N ALA A 177 -11.24 0.18 -4.80
CA ALA A 177 -10.67 -0.98 -5.46
C ALA A 177 -9.32 -1.41 -4.88
N ILE A 178 -9.13 -2.72 -4.76
CA ILE A 178 -7.88 -3.35 -4.35
C ILE A 178 -7.07 -3.68 -5.60
N VAL A 179 -5.86 -3.13 -5.69
CA VAL A 179 -5.01 -3.24 -6.88
C VAL A 179 -3.73 -4.00 -6.58
N PHE A 180 -3.56 -5.15 -7.22
CA PHE A 180 -2.31 -5.93 -7.14
C PHE A 180 -1.33 -5.54 -8.24
N THR A 181 -0.09 -5.20 -7.86
CA THR A 181 0.93 -4.71 -8.80
C THR A 181 1.95 -5.77 -9.23
N ASN A 182 2.05 -6.88 -8.51
CA ASN A 182 3.00 -7.94 -8.83
C ASN A 182 2.60 -8.63 -10.14
N PRO A 183 3.49 -8.74 -11.15
CA PRO A 183 3.16 -9.36 -12.43
C PRO A 183 2.83 -10.86 -12.35
N ASN A 184 3.29 -11.54 -11.29
CA ASN A 184 3.12 -12.97 -11.08
C ASN A 184 2.00 -13.29 -10.08
N VAL A 185 1.10 -12.33 -9.80
CA VAL A 185 -0.04 -12.56 -8.91
C VAL A 185 -1.12 -13.34 -9.65
N GLU A 186 -1.61 -14.41 -9.01
CA GLU A 186 -2.79 -15.15 -9.46
C GLU A 186 -3.95 -14.82 -8.53
N LEU A 187 -5.04 -14.28 -9.06
CA LEU A 187 -6.20 -13.84 -8.28
C LEU A 187 -7.35 -14.82 -8.45
N HIS A 188 -7.76 -15.46 -7.34
CA HIS A 188 -8.99 -16.26 -7.24
C HIS A 188 -9.87 -15.65 -6.15
N VAL A 189 -10.60 -14.60 -6.51
CA VAL A 189 -11.29 -13.69 -5.58
C VAL A 189 -12.80 -13.66 -5.82
N ASP A 190 -13.35 -14.75 -6.36
CA ASP A 190 -14.79 -14.90 -6.58
C ASP A 190 -15.52 -14.82 -5.22
N GLY A 191 -16.39 -13.82 -5.08
CA GLY A 191 -17.13 -13.54 -3.84
C GLY A 191 -16.46 -12.58 -2.86
N ALA A 192 -15.36 -11.92 -3.23
CA ALA A 192 -14.83 -10.79 -2.45
C ALA A 192 -15.84 -9.63 -2.42
N PRO A 193 -16.05 -8.97 -1.28
CA PRO A 193 -17.02 -7.86 -1.14
C PRO A 193 -16.54 -6.57 -1.82
N ALA A 194 -15.28 -6.50 -2.25
CA ALA A 194 -14.68 -5.35 -2.90
C ALA A 194 -14.12 -5.73 -4.27
N ASP A 195 -14.00 -4.75 -5.17
CA ASP A 195 -13.38 -4.92 -6.47
C ASP A 195 -11.88 -5.20 -6.33
N VAL A 196 -11.45 -6.39 -6.76
CA VAL A 196 -10.06 -6.82 -6.67
C VAL A 196 -9.53 -7.10 -8.06
N LEU A 197 -8.44 -6.43 -8.42
CA LEU A 197 -7.89 -6.52 -9.76
C LEU A 197 -6.36 -6.42 -9.80
N HIS A 198 -5.78 -6.95 -10.88
CA HIS A 198 -4.39 -6.68 -11.22
C HIS A 198 -4.27 -5.28 -11.84
N VAL A 199 -3.20 -4.54 -11.54
CA VAL A 199 -2.87 -3.20 -12.06
C VAL A 199 -3.00 -3.06 -13.59
N LYS A 200 -2.75 -4.12 -14.38
CA LYS A 200 -2.95 -4.14 -15.84
C LYS A 200 -4.40 -3.91 -16.26
N LYS A 201 -5.36 -4.32 -15.42
CA LYS A 201 -6.81 -4.16 -15.67
C LYS A 201 -7.36 -2.82 -15.15
N LEU A 202 -6.59 -2.06 -14.37
CA LEU A 202 -7.04 -0.83 -13.69
C LEU A 202 -7.63 0.20 -14.65
N LYS A 203 -6.93 0.50 -15.76
CA LYS A 203 -7.42 1.45 -16.76
C LYS A 203 -8.78 1.06 -17.34
N SER A 204 -8.99 -0.22 -17.60
CA SER A 204 -10.27 -0.72 -18.11
C SER A 204 -11.36 -0.68 -17.05
N TYR A 205 -11.00 -0.92 -15.78
CA TYR A 205 -11.90 -0.84 -14.64
C TYR A 205 -12.43 0.57 -14.44
N ILE A 206 -11.54 1.56 -14.32
CA ILE A 206 -11.92 2.98 -14.16
C ILE A 206 -12.81 3.43 -15.33
N ARG A 207 -12.45 3.10 -16.58
CA ARG A 207 -13.29 3.45 -17.75
C ARG A 207 -14.67 2.80 -17.72
N ARG A 208 -14.83 1.61 -17.14
CA ARG A 208 -16.15 0.97 -16.98
C ARG A 208 -16.94 1.61 -15.84
N ALA A 209 -16.29 1.90 -14.71
CA ALA A 209 -16.90 2.60 -13.59
C ALA A 209 -17.45 3.97 -14.04
N ASN A 210 -16.67 4.73 -14.79
CA ASN A 210 -17.05 6.05 -15.32
C ASN A 210 -18.25 6.02 -16.27
N LYS A 211 -18.51 4.89 -16.95
CA LYS A 211 -19.71 4.75 -17.80
C LYS A 211 -21.00 4.52 -17.01
N ARG A 212 -20.87 4.10 -15.75
CA ARG A 212 -21.99 3.78 -14.86
C ARG A 212 -22.28 4.90 -13.86
N ALA A 213 -21.26 5.69 -13.54
CA ALA A 213 -21.36 6.80 -12.61
C ALA A 213 -21.90 8.06 -13.30
N GLU A 214 -22.70 8.82 -12.55
CA GLU A 214 -23.11 10.16 -12.97
C GLU A 214 -21.92 11.11 -12.91
N ARG A 215 -21.87 12.04 -13.87
CA ARG A 215 -20.76 12.99 -13.96
C ARG A 215 -21.06 14.17 -13.04
N ILE A 216 -20.13 14.49 -12.15
CA ILE A 216 -20.21 15.70 -11.32
C ILE A 216 -19.96 16.96 -12.16
N SER A 217 -20.47 18.11 -11.69
CA SER A 217 -20.27 19.39 -12.38
C SER A 217 -18.79 19.75 -12.45
N ASP A 218 -18.38 20.47 -13.51
CA ASP A 218 -16.99 20.89 -13.66
C ASP A 218 -16.59 21.91 -12.56
N GLU A 219 -17.57 22.64 -12.01
CA GLU A 219 -17.41 23.52 -10.83
C GLU A 219 -17.10 22.70 -9.58
N LEU A 220 -17.91 21.68 -9.27
CA LEU A 220 -17.69 20.80 -8.12
C LEU A 220 -16.38 20.02 -8.24
N LEU A 221 -16.00 19.59 -9.44
CA LEU A 221 -14.70 18.94 -9.67
C LEU A 221 -13.54 19.89 -9.37
N THR A 222 -13.66 21.16 -9.73
CA THR A 222 -12.61 22.17 -9.49
C THR A 222 -12.51 22.46 -7.99
N GLU A 223 -13.64 22.64 -7.32
CA GLU A 223 -13.71 22.84 -5.87
C GLU A 223 -13.14 21.64 -5.10
N LEU A 224 -13.51 20.41 -5.50
CA LEU A 224 -12.97 19.17 -4.94
C LEU A 224 -11.45 19.10 -5.06
N ILE A 225 -10.89 19.40 -6.23
CA ILE A 225 -9.43 19.40 -6.42
C ILE A 225 -8.76 20.45 -5.53
N ASP A 226 -9.35 21.65 -5.43
CA ASP A 226 -8.80 22.74 -4.62
C ASP A 226 -8.82 22.42 -3.12
N VAL A 227 -9.91 21.85 -2.61
CA VAL A 227 -10.01 21.36 -1.23
C VAL A 227 -8.95 20.30 -0.95
N LEU A 228 -8.83 19.29 -1.81
CA LEU A 228 -7.87 18.19 -1.65
C LEU A 228 -6.42 18.62 -1.83
N ASP A 229 -6.17 19.79 -2.44
CA ASP A 229 -4.83 20.36 -2.56
C ASP A 229 -4.39 21.14 -1.31
N ARG A 230 -5.34 21.58 -0.48
CA ARG A 230 -5.09 22.34 0.75
C ARG A 230 -4.82 21.44 1.96
N GLY A 231 -5.37 20.21 1.96
CA GLY A 231 -5.17 19.19 3.01
C GLY A 231 -3.83 18.46 2.88
#